data_AF-A0A1C7W876-F1
#
_entry.id   AF-A0A1C7W876-F1
#
_cell.length_a   1.000
_cell.length_b   1.000
_cell.length_c   1.000
_cell.angle_alpha   90.00
_cell.angle_beta   90.00
_cell.angle_gamma   90.00
#
_symmetry.space_group_name_H-M   'P 1'
#
loop_
_entity.id
_entity.type
_entity.pdbx_description
1 polymer ?
#
loop_
_entity_poly.entity_id
_entity_poly.type
_entity_poly.pdbx_seq_one_letter_code
_entity_poly.pdbx_strand_id
1 'polypeptide(L)'
;MKRLTLKEMTESEQREVKTDLDRASKNLERQLTNSEHNRIKDEAIDRIMAAREKIAKATRAERKANRAQPTGATFSWTASISTRPHR
;
A
#
# COMPACT_ATOMS: atom_id res chain seq x y z
N MET A 1 -3.48 -1.66 -13.36
CA MET A 1 -2.65 -2.43 -12.40
C MET A 1 -2.97 -3.90 -12.56
N LYS A 2 -2.00 -4.79 -12.32
CA LYS A 2 -2.27 -6.23 -12.27
C LYS A 2 -3.18 -6.51 -11.06
N ARG A 3 -4.27 -7.27 -11.25
CA ARG A 3 -5.15 -7.66 -10.13
C ARG A 3 -4.36 -8.53 -9.16
N LEU A 4 -4.56 -8.31 -7.87
CA LEU A 4 -3.94 -9.11 -6.83
C LEU A 4 -4.44 -10.54 -6.95
N THR A 5 -3.51 -11.47 -7.15
CA THR A 5 -3.85 -12.89 -7.18
C THR A 5 -3.81 -13.48 -5.78
N LEU A 6 -4.51 -14.59 -5.53
CA LEU A 6 -4.57 -15.23 -4.20
C LEU A 6 -3.17 -15.53 -3.62
N LYS A 7 -2.19 -15.84 -4.48
CA LYS A 7 -0.79 -16.10 -4.10
C LYS A 7 -0.03 -14.85 -3.63
N GLU A 8 -0.46 -13.67 -4.05
CA GLU A 8 0.15 -12.37 -3.71
C GLU A 8 -0.53 -11.72 -2.48
N MET A 9 -1.63 -12.32 -1.99
CA MET A 9 -2.32 -11.92 -0.76
C MET A 9 -1.60 -12.44 0.48
N THR A 10 -1.61 -11.65 1.55
CA THR A 10 -1.15 -12.11 2.86
C THR A 10 -2.18 -13.05 3.49
N GLU A 11 -1.77 -13.86 4.47
CA GLU A 11 -2.70 -14.76 5.17
C GLU A 11 -3.85 -14.01 5.84
N SER A 12 -3.60 -12.80 6.34
CA SER A 12 -4.64 -11.94 6.92
C SER A 12 -5.67 -11.52 5.88
N GLU A 13 -5.23 -11.08 4.71
CA GLU A 13 -6.10 -10.68 3.59
C GLU A 13 -6.91 -11.88 3.07
N GLN A 14 -6.32 -13.07 3.00
CA GLN A 14 -7.04 -14.28 2.59
C GLN A 14 -8.12 -14.66 3.61
N ARG A 15 -7.84 -14.50 4.91
CA ARG A 15 -8.84 -14.71 5.98
C ARG A 15 -9.97 -13.70 5.86
N GLU A 16 -9.68 -12.43 5.58
CA GLU A 16 -10.72 -11.41 5.37
C GLU A 16 -11.65 -11.77 4.21
N VAL A 17 -11.09 -12.15 3.05
CA VAL A 17 -11.90 -12.61 1.90
C VAL A 17 -12.77 -13.80 2.27
N LYS A 18 -12.23 -14.77 3.03
CA LYS A 18 -13.01 -15.92 3.50
C LYS A 18 -14.14 -15.49 4.45
N THR A 19 -13.87 -14.58 5.39
CA THR A 19 -14.89 -14.10 6.32
C THR A 19 -16.03 -13.34 5.63
N ASP A 20 -15.72 -12.57 4.58
CA ASP A 20 -16.72 -11.87 3.80
C ASP A 20 -17.61 -12.85 3.00
N LEU A 21 -17.03 -13.93 2.46
CA LEU A 21 -17.79 -15.01 1.84
C LEU A 21 -18.68 -15.75 2.83
N ASP A 22 -18.15 -16.09 4.01
CA ASP A 22 -18.92 -16.77 5.06
C ASP A 22 -20.07 -15.88 5.57
N ARG A 23 -19.84 -14.56 5.69
CA ARG A 23 -20.89 -13.59 6.05
C ARG A 23 -21.97 -13.51 4.98
N ALA A 24 -21.58 -13.43 3.71
CA ALA A 24 -22.54 -13.38 2.60
C ALA A 24 -23.37 -14.68 2.52
N SER A 25 -22.75 -15.83 2.77
CA SER A 25 -23.43 -17.13 2.80
C SER A 25 -24.47 -17.18 3.92
N LYS A 26 -24.10 -16.73 5.12
CA LYS A 26 -25.03 -16.64 6.26
C LYS A 26 -26.20 -15.70 6.01
N ASN A 27 -25.96 -14.54 5.38
CA ASN A 27 -27.00 -13.57 5.11
C ASN A 27 -28.05 -14.06 4.10
N LEU A 28 -27.65 -14.92 3.16
CA LEU A 28 -28.54 -15.45 2.13
C LEU A 28 -29.31 -16.69 2.59
N GLU A 29 -28.88 -17.33 3.68
CA GLU A 29 -29.39 -18.62 4.20
C GLU A 29 -29.42 -19.76 3.14
N ARG A 30 -28.74 -19.56 2.01
CA ARG A 30 -28.56 -20.52 0.91
C ARG A 30 -27.12 -20.50 0.43
N GLN A 31 -26.73 -21.55 -0.30
CA GLN A 31 -25.45 -21.57 -0.99
C GLN A 31 -25.36 -20.44 -2.01
N LEU A 32 -24.20 -19.78 -2.05
CA LEU A 32 -23.92 -18.76 -3.06
C LEU A 32 -23.78 -19.41 -4.43
N THR A 33 -24.30 -18.75 -5.46
CA THR A 33 -24.00 -19.12 -6.85
C THR A 33 -22.55 -18.74 -7.19
N ASN A 34 -21.96 -19.43 -8.17
CA ASN A 34 -20.60 -19.12 -8.63
C ASN A 34 -20.41 -17.65 -9.02
N SER A 35 -21.46 -17.02 -9.59
CA SER A 35 -21.43 -15.62 -9.98
C SER A 35 -21.37 -14.66 -8.78
N GLU A 36 -22.15 -14.92 -7.74
CA GLU A 36 -22.17 -14.11 -6.52
C GLU A 36 -20.84 -14.26 -5.76
N HIS A 37 -20.36 -15.50 -5.65
CA HIS A 37 -19.08 -15.78 -5.01
C HIS A 37 -17.90 -15.10 -5.72
N ASN A 38 -17.87 -15.09 -7.06
CA ASN A 38 -16.84 -14.39 -7.82
C ASN A 38 -16.93 -12.86 -7.63
N ARG A 39 -18.14 -12.29 -7.62
CA ARG A 39 -18.34 -10.85 -7.36
C ARG A 39 -17.82 -10.44 -5.98
N ILE A 40 -18.16 -11.19 -4.94
CA ILE A 40 -17.70 -10.89 -3.57
C ILE A 40 -16.17 -10.97 -3.47
N LYS A 41 -15.56 -11.96 -4.14
CA LYS A 41 -14.09 -12.05 -4.20
C LYS A 41 -13.47 -10.86 -4.91
N ASP A 42 -14.01 -10.46 -6.06
CA ASP A 42 -13.50 -9.32 -6.82
C ASP A 42 -13.62 -8.02 -6.00
N GLU A 43 -14.77 -7.78 -5.36
CA GLU A 43 -14.97 -6.61 -4.49
C GLU A 43 -14.01 -6.59 -3.29
N ALA A 44 -13.77 -7.74 -2.68
CA ALA A 44 -12.83 -7.85 -1.56
C ALA A 44 -11.38 -7.61 -2.01
N ILE A 45 -11.00 -8.13 -3.18
CA ILE A 45 -9.68 -7.88 -3.79
C ILE A 45 -9.51 -6.38 -4.10
N ASP A 46 -10.51 -5.73 -4.68
CA ASP A 46 -10.47 -4.31 -5.00
C ASP A 46 -10.32 -3.46 -3.73
N ARG A 47 -11.02 -3.84 -2.63
CA ARG A 47 -10.87 -3.18 -1.33
C ARG A 47 -9.46 -3.32 -0.76
N ILE A 48 -8.88 -4.52 -0.84
CA ILE A 48 -7.50 -4.78 -0.38
C ILE A 48 -6.49 -4.00 -1.21
N MET A 49 -6.65 -3.97 -2.53
CA MET A 49 -5.79 -3.18 -3.41
C MET A 49 -5.85 -1.69 -3.07
N ALA A 50 -7.06 -1.15 -2.87
CA ALA A 50 -7.23 0.24 -2.47
C ALA A 50 -6.59 0.54 -1.09
N ALA A 51 -6.67 -0.38 -0.14
CA ALA A 51 -6.01 -0.24 1.16
C ALA A 51 -4.47 -0.25 1.01
N ARG A 52 -3.91 -1.18 0.23
CA ARG A 52 -2.46 -1.23 -0.07
C ARG A 52 -1.97 0.05 -0.75
N GLU A 53 -2.73 0.60 -1.69
CA GLU A 53 -2.38 1.88 -2.33
C GLU A 53 -2.38 3.06 -1.36
N LYS A 54 -3.35 3.12 -0.44
CA LYS A 54 -3.41 4.16 0.60
C LYS A 54 -2.19 4.08 1.53
N ILE A 55 -1.82 2.87 1.97
CA ILE A 55 -0.62 2.66 2.78
C ILE A 55 0.65 3.03 2.00
N ALA A 56 0.74 2.66 0.72
CA ALA A 56 1.87 3.03 -0.13
C ALA A 56 1.97 4.55 -0.35
N LYS A 57 0.84 5.26 -0.47
CA LYS A 57 0.82 6.73 -0.56
C LYS A 57 1.24 7.38 0.76
N ALA A 58 0.73 6.88 1.89
CA ALA A 58 1.09 7.39 3.22
C ALA A 58 2.59 7.22 3.49
N THR A 59 3.14 6.03 3.28
CA THR A 59 4.57 5.76 3.47
C THR A 59 5.47 6.60 2.55
N ARG A 60 5.03 6.88 1.31
CA ARG A 60 5.73 7.82 0.41
C ARG A 60 5.69 9.25 0.94
N ALA A 61 4.55 9.69 1.47
CA ALA A 61 4.39 11.01 2.06
C ALA A 61 5.29 11.16 3.30
N GLU A 62 5.29 10.17 4.20
CA GLU A 62 6.18 10.12 5.36
C GLU A 62 7.66 10.14 4.96
N ARG A 63 8.06 9.33 3.97
CA ARG A 63 9.44 9.35 3.47
C ARG A 63 9.82 10.72 2.91
N LYS A 64 8.90 11.38 2.19
CA LYS A 64 9.13 12.73 1.67
C LYS A 64 9.25 13.76 2.81
N ALA A 65 8.40 13.67 3.81
CA ALA A 65 8.43 14.54 4.99
C ALA A 65 9.75 14.36 5.77
N ASN A 66 10.18 13.12 6.00
CA ASN A 66 11.44 12.82 6.66
C ASN A 66 12.66 13.30 5.87
N ARG A 67 12.66 13.16 4.54
CA ARG A 67 13.73 13.69 3.68
C ARG A 67 13.78 15.22 3.69
N ALA A 68 12.63 15.88 3.81
CA ALA A 68 12.53 17.33 3.79
C ALA A 68 12.88 18.00 5.13
N GLN A 69 13.20 17.22 6.18
CA GLN A 69 13.62 17.80 7.46
C GLN A 69 14.93 18.58 7.26
N PRO A 70 14.96 19.90 7.50
CA PRO A 70 16.18 20.67 7.40
C PRO A 70 17.11 20.24 8.53
N THR A 71 18.13 19.46 8.20
CA THR A 71 19.28 19.30 9.09
C THR A 71 19.92 20.69 9.23
N GLY A 72 20.08 21.21 10.45
CA GLY A 72 20.55 22.59 10.69
C GLY A 72 21.89 22.97 10.04
N ALA A 73 22.63 22.00 9.50
CA ALA A 73 23.75 22.24 8.60
C ALA A 73 23.27 22.46 7.16
N THR A 74 23.27 23.71 6.70
CA THR A 74 23.17 24.03 5.28
C THR A 74 24.56 23.99 4.64
N PHE A 75 24.69 23.35 3.47
CA PHE A 75 25.95 23.30 2.74
C PHE A 75 26.29 24.70 2.22
N SER A 76 27.42 25.25 2.66
CA SER A 76 27.93 26.54 2.18
C SER A 76 28.92 26.33 1.03
N TRP A 77 28.54 26.78 -0.16
CA TRP A 77 29.38 26.74 -1.37
C TRP A 77 30.62 27.63 -1.26
N THR A 78 30.54 28.74 -0.53
CA THR A 78 31.69 29.61 -0.31
C THR A 78 32.70 29.01 0.67
N ALA A 79 32.23 28.19 1.63
CA ALA A 79 33.10 27.48 2.56
C ALA A 79 33.86 26.30 1.92
N SER A 80 33.38 25.76 0.77
CA SER A 80 34.01 24.65 0.06
C SER A 80 35.05 25.07 -0.98
N ILE A 81 35.17 26.37 -1.27
CA ILE A 81 36.17 26.90 -2.22
C ILE A 81 37.51 27.05 -1.49
N SER A 82 38.52 26.28 -1.90
CA SER A 82 39.90 26.42 -1.41
C SER A 82 40.46 27.80 -1.79
N THR A 83 40.82 28.60 -0.79
CA THR A 83 41.49 29.90 -0.98
C THR A 83 42.99 29.78 -1.24
N ARG A 84 43.54 28.55 -1.29
CA ARG A 84 44.96 28.36 -1.58
C ARG A 84 45.25 28.56 -3.07
N PRO A 85 46.25 29.40 -3.43
CA PRO A 85 46.71 29.51 -4.80
C PRO A 85 47.31 28.18 -5.25
N HIS A 86 47.16 27.87 -6.54
CA HIS A 86 47.81 26.72 -7.15
C HIS A 86 49.33 26.90 -7.05
N ARG A 87 50.04 25.87 -6.57
CA ARG A 87 51.52 25.84 -6.63
C ARG A 87 51.98 25.51 -8.04
#